data_AF-A0AAD5EQR6-F1
#
_entry.id   AF-A0AAD5EQR6-F1
#
_cell.length_a   1.000
_cell.length_b   1.000
_cell.length_c   1.000
_cell.angle_alpha   90.00
_cell.angle_beta   90.00
_cell.angle_gamma   90.00
#
_symmetry.space_group_name_H-M   'P 1'
#
loop_
_entity.id
_entity.type
_entity.pdbx_description
1 polymer ?
#
loop_
_entity_poly.entity_id
_entity_poly.type
_entity_poly.pdbx_seq_one_letter_code
_entity_poly.pdbx_strand_id
1 'polypeptide(L)'
;MHYQSEHLSLNTHNVTFTLTIIIINIITTKKLFSIMASSDSIPVLTISLARHLVGHSITKVLEHQWDPAKVPTSTTSCFSNVGFDLDVNGANLEELRKVLAERQWSGIIVGWCTRGHVEFTELFESVVAICVDYIVERRQGNASAKEPKLIFCRCADDVVNATLRNFPLDD
;
A
#
# COMPACT_ATOMS: atom_id res chain seq x y z
N MET A 1 41.04 53.10 25.85
CA MET A 1 41.04 51.65 26.16
C MET A 1 39.77 51.06 25.59
N HIS A 2 39.94 50.12 24.65
CA HIS A 2 38.89 49.39 23.94
C HIS A 2 38.22 48.36 24.85
N TYR A 3 36.91 48.17 24.71
CA TYR A 3 36.27 46.85 24.78
C TYR A 3 35.04 46.85 23.86
N GLN A 4 35.19 46.23 22.69
CA GLN A 4 34.09 45.72 21.88
C GLN A 4 33.74 44.32 22.41
N SER A 5 32.46 44.00 22.53
CA SER A 5 32.01 42.61 22.43
C SER A 5 30.67 42.56 21.73
N GLU A 6 30.71 41.81 20.65
CA GLU A 6 29.71 41.50 19.65
C GLU A 6 28.49 40.83 20.27
N HIS A 7 27.30 41.26 19.88
CA HIS A 7 26.11 40.42 19.99
C HIS A 7 25.64 40.06 18.58
N LEU A 8 25.73 38.76 18.29
CA LEU A 8 25.30 38.14 17.05
C LEU A 8 23.84 38.48 16.72
N SER A 9 23.64 39.31 15.71
CA SER A 9 22.41 39.34 14.94
C SER A 9 22.33 38.04 14.12
N LEU A 10 21.78 36.98 14.70
CA LEU A 10 21.48 35.76 13.95
C LEU A 10 20.45 36.08 12.88
N ASN A 11 20.94 36.05 11.65
CA ASN A 11 20.30 36.45 10.42
C ASN A 11 19.03 35.60 10.15
N THR A 12 17.87 36.08 10.58
CA THR A 12 16.54 35.46 10.39
C THR A 12 16.21 35.18 8.91
N HIS A 13 16.81 35.93 7.99
CA HIS A 13 16.68 35.69 6.56
C HIS A 13 17.38 34.40 6.09
N ASN A 14 18.51 34.01 6.69
CA ASN A 14 19.20 32.77 6.33
C ASN A 14 18.43 31.52 6.79
N VAL A 15 17.78 31.58 7.95
CA VAL A 15 16.98 30.46 8.47
C VAL A 15 15.75 30.21 7.59
N THR A 16 15.06 31.27 7.18
CA THR A 16 13.86 31.19 6.33
C THR A 16 14.20 30.67 4.93
N PHE A 17 15.32 31.11 4.36
CA PHE A 17 15.79 30.66 3.05
C PHE A 17 16.19 29.18 3.06
N THR A 18 16.89 28.74 4.13
CA THR A 18 17.30 27.34 4.29
C THR A 18 16.09 26.42 4.47
N LEU A 19 15.08 26.82 5.27
CA LEU A 19 13.84 26.06 5.44
C LEU A 19 13.09 25.89 4.12
N THR A 20 13.01 26.97 3.33
CA THR A 20 12.32 26.96 2.03
C THR A 20 13.02 26.03 1.04
N ILE A 21 14.35 26.03 0.99
CA ILE A 21 15.13 25.11 0.14
C ILE A 21 14.94 23.66 0.58
N ILE A 22 14.92 23.37 1.88
CA ILE A 22 14.69 22.02 2.40
C ILE A 22 13.29 21.53 2.00
N ILE A 23 12.26 22.36 2.16
CA ILE A 23 10.89 22.02 1.78
C ILE A 23 10.78 21.79 0.26
N ILE A 24 11.39 22.65 -0.56
CA ILE A 24 11.40 22.48 -2.02
C ILE A 24 12.14 21.19 -2.40
N ASN A 25 13.28 20.88 -1.78
CA ASN A 25 14.02 19.63 -2.03
C ASN A 25 13.22 18.40 -1.59
N ILE A 26 12.49 18.45 -0.48
CA ILE A 26 11.61 17.35 -0.03
C ILE A 26 10.45 17.16 -1.01
N ILE A 27 9.82 18.25 -1.46
CA ILE A 27 8.73 18.18 -2.45
C ILE A 27 9.26 17.66 -3.79
N THR A 28 10.43 18.14 -4.22
CA THR A 28 11.07 17.75 -5.48
C THR A 28 11.51 16.29 -5.45
N THR A 29 12.09 15.81 -4.35
CA THR A 29 12.44 14.39 -4.18
C THR A 29 11.21 13.49 -4.10
N LYS A 30 10.12 13.89 -3.41
CA LYS A 30 8.85 13.16 -3.47
C LYS A 30 8.25 13.11 -4.87
N LYS A 31 8.32 14.23 -5.61
CA LYS A 31 7.82 14.32 -6.98
C LYS A 31 8.70 13.52 -7.96
N LEU A 32 10.03 13.56 -7.82
CA LEU A 32 10.95 12.72 -8.60
C LEU A 32 10.82 11.24 -8.26
N PHE A 33 10.63 10.88 -6.99
CA PHE A 33 10.35 9.51 -6.59
C PHE A 33 9.02 9.02 -7.18
N SER A 34 8.02 9.91 -7.28
CA SER A 34 6.77 9.65 -7.97
C SER A 34 6.89 9.58 -9.50
N ILE A 35 7.94 10.17 -10.10
CA ILE A 35 8.15 10.19 -11.56
C ILE A 35 9.10 9.06 -12.01
N MET A 36 10.00 8.57 -11.14
CA MET A 36 10.91 7.45 -11.45
C MET A 36 10.30 6.06 -11.20
N ALA A 37 9.11 5.98 -10.59
CA ALA A 37 8.35 4.74 -10.47
C ALA A 37 7.43 4.50 -11.69
N SER A 38 7.88 4.84 -12.90
CA SER A 38 7.23 4.40 -14.14
C SER A 38 7.74 3.00 -14.54
N SER A 39 7.64 2.04 -13.63
CA SER A 39 7.10 0.77 -14.08
C SER A 39 5.60 0.90 -13.91
N ASP A 40 4.82 0.79 -14.99
CA ASP A 40 3.35 0.76 -14.97
C ASP A 40 2.83 -0.54 -14.31
N SER A 41 3.49 -0.98 -13.24
CA SER A 41 3.11 -2.15 -12.48
C SER A 41 1.83 -1.87 -11.72
N ILE A 42 0.85 -2.75 -11.86
CA ILE A 42 -0.46 -2.68 -11.24
C ILE A 42 -0.28 -2.91 -9.73
N PRO A 43 -0.50 -1.89 -8.88
CA PRO A 43 -0.36 -2.05 -7.43
C PRO A 43 -1.54 -2.84 -6.86
N VAL A 44 -1.23 -3.96 -6.19
CA VAL A 44 -2.23 -4.84 -5.58
C VAL A 44 -1.87 -5.07 -4.10
N LEU A 45 -2.79 -4.73 -3.20
CA LEU A 45 -2.68 -5.00 -1.78
C LEU A 45 -3.39 -6.32 -1.45
N THR A 46 -2.74 -7.22 -0.73
CA THR A 46 -3.35 -8.47 -0.23
C THR A 46 -3.39 -8.48 1.29
N ILE A 47 -4.60 -8.47 1.85
CA ILE A 47 -4.89 -8.44 3.30
C ILE A 47 -5.29 -9.84 3.74
N SER A 48 -4.70 -10.32 4.84
CA SER A 48 -4.72 -11.75 5.16
C SER A 48 -4.39 -12.09 6.62
N LEU A 49 -5.03 -13.12 7.17
CA LEU A 49 -4.69 -13.78 8.44
C LEU A 49 -3.63 -14.90 8.27
N ALA A 50 -2.84 -14.90 7.19
CA ALA A 50 -1.81 -15.91 6.88
C ALA A 50 -0.93 -16.28 8.08
N ARG A 51 -0.45 -15.25 8.79
CA ARG A 51 0.45 -15.46 9.91
C ARG A 51 -0.20 -16.31 11.00
N HIS A 52 -1.48 -16.12 11.23
CA HIS A 52 -2.23 -16.84 12.24
C HIS A 52 -2.63 -18.26 11.78
N LEU A 53 -3.20 -18.38 10.58
CA LEU A 53 -3.83 -19.65 10.15
C LEU A 53 -2.82 -20.73 9.72
N VAL A 54 -1.56 -20.34 9.50
CA VAL A 54 -0.60 -21.09 8.66
C VAL A 54 0.83 -20.88 9.13
N GLY A 55 1.03 -19.93 10.06
CA GLY A 55 2.31 -19.66 10.70
C GLY A 55 3.27 -18.79 9.90
N HIS A 56 2.90 -18.29 8.71
CA HIS A 56 3.80 -17.51 7.85
C HIS A 56 3.13 -16.23 7.35
N SER A 57 3.93 -15.18 7.17
CA SER A 57 3.45 -13.89 6.64
C SER A 57 2.82 -14.04 5.25
N ILE A 58 1.78 -13.27 4.95
CA ILE A 58 1.22 -13.18 3.61
C ILE A 58 2.27 -12.75 2.58
N THR A 59 3.27 -11.94 2.97
CA THR A 59 4.38 -11.55 2.08
C THR A 59 5.13 -12.78 1.58
N LYS A 60 5.42 -13.76 2.44
CA LYS A 60 6.09 -15.01 2.02
C LYS A 60 5.23 -15.84 1.08
N VAL A 61 3.91 -15.83 1.29
CA VAL A 61 2.96 -16.50 0.40
C VAL A 61 2.96 -15.83 -0.97
N LEU A 62 2.93 -14.50 -1.02
CA LEU A 62 3.01 -13.76 -2.28
C LEU A 62 4.33 -14.05 -3.01
N GLU A 63 5.47 -14.01 -2.32
CA GLU A 63 6.78 -14.37 -2.90
C GLU A 63 6.76 -15.78 -3.50
N HIS A 64 6.18 -16.75 -2.80
CA HIS A 64 6.11 -18.13 -3.28
C HIS A 64 5.14 -18.34 -4.45
N GLN A 65 4.02 -17.62 -4.47
CA GLN A 65 3.00 -17.75 -5.51
C GLN A 65 3.40 -17.01 -6.79
N TRP A 66 4.06 -15.86 -6.66
CA TRP A 66 4.56 -15.03 -7.76
C TRP A 66 6.01 -15.38 -8.17
N ASP A 67 6.49 -16.56 -7.79
CA ASP A 67 7.82 -17.03 -8.17
C ASP A 67 7.95 -17.12 -9.71
N PRO A 68 9.01 -16.56 -10.32
CA PRO A 68 9.25 -16.64 -11.77
C PRO A 68 9.30 -18.05 -12.37
N ALA A 69 9.55 -19.08 -11.55
CA ALA A 69 9.48 -20.48 -11.95
C ALA A 69 8.03 -20.97 -12.16
N LYS A 70 7.04 -20.26 -11.58
CA LYS A 70 5.60 -20.57 -11.68
C LYS A 70 4.85 -19.61 -12.59
N VAL A 71 5.22 -18.33 -12.57
CA VAL A 71 4.56 -17.26 -13.31
C VAL A 71 5.59 -16.59 -14.23
N PRO A 72 5.33 -16.45 -15.53
CA PRO A 72 6.27 -15.82 -16.45
C PRO A 72 6.71 -14.43 -15.99
N THR A 73 8.00 -14.09 -16.14
CA THR A 73 8.53 -12.77 -15.75
C THR A 73 7.82 -11.60 -16.46
N SER A 74 7.38 -11.82 -17.70
CA SER A 74 6.55 -10.85 -18.44
C SER A 74 5.26 -10.51 -17.69
N THR A 75 4.64 -11.51 -17.04
CA THR A 75 3.46 -11.33 -16.20
C THR A 75 3.82 -10.74 -14.84
N THR A 76 4.82 -11.27 -14.13
CA THR A 76 5.15 -10.82 -12.76
C THR A 76 5.58 -9.35 -12.71
N SER A 77 6.32 -8.88 -13.71
CA SER A 77 6.75 -7.48 -13.83
C SER A 77 5.61 -6.48 -14.02
N CYS A 78 4.43 -6.93 -14.45
CA CYS A 78 3.24 -6.09 -14.56
C CYS A 78 2.56 -5.82 -13.22
N PHE A 79 2.97 -6.45 -12.11
CA PHE A 79 2.28 -6.32 -10.82
C PHE A 79 3.23 -5.89 -9.70
N SER A 80 2.76 -5.00 -8.84
CA SER A 80 3.39 -4.67 -7.57
C SER A 80 2.53 -5.22 -6.43
N ASN A 81 2.81 -6.47 -6.04
CA ASN A 81 2.06 -7.17 -5.00
C ASN A 81 2.61 -6.83 -3.61
N VAL A 82 1.74 -6.35 -2.72
CA VAL A 82 2.08 -5.99 -1.34
C VAL A 82 1.21 -6.80 -0.38
N GLY A 83 1.84 -7.42 0.62
CA GLY A 83 1.16 -8.17 1.66
C GLY A 83 0.90 -7.33 2.91
N PHE A 84 -0.27 -7.51 3.53
CA PHE A 84 -0.61 -7.00 4.85
C PHE A 84 -1.07 -8.14 5.76
N ASP A 85 -0.28 -8.42 6.80
CA ASP A 85 -0.63 -9.40 7.83
C ASP A 85 -1.61 -8.76 8.82
N LEU A 86 -2.84 -9.25 8.84
CA LEU A 86 -3.88 -8.83 9.77
C LEU A 86 -3.68 -9.53 11.13
N ASP A 87 -3.85 -8.78 12.22
CA ASP A 87 -3.89 -9.36 13.55
C ASP A 87 -5.28 -9.95 13.85
N VAL A 88 -5.32 -11.13 14.47
CA VAL A 88 -6.57 -11.84 14.81
C VAL A 88 -7.53 -11.06 15.69
N ASN A 89 -7.01 -10.14 16.49
CA ASN A 89 -7.81 -9.31 17.38
C ASN A 89 -8.13 -7.94 16.75
N GLY A 90 -7.76 -7.71 15.49
CA GLY A 90 -7.92 -6.42 14.82
C GLY A 90 -7.04 -5.31 15.39
N ALA A 91 -5.97 -5.64 16.11
CA ALA A 91 -5.11 -4.66 16.78
C ALA A 91 -4.44 -3.67 15.80
N ASN A 92 -4.26 -4.08 14.54
CA ASN A 92 -3.60 -3.30 13.51
C ASN A 92 -4.55 -2.72 12.44
N LEU A 93 -5.85 -2.59 12.71
CA LEU A 93 -6.80 -1.98 11.75
C LEU A 93 -6.47 -0.52 11.42
N GLU A 94 -5.92 0.25 12.37
CA GLU A 94 -5.46 1.62 12.11
C GLU A 94 -4.20 1.64 11.24
N GLU A 95 -3.37 0.61 11.30
CA GLU A 95 -2.23 0.45 10.39
C GLU A 95 -2.72 0.14 8.96
N LEU A 96 -3.75 -0.70 8.82
CA LEU A 96 -4.38 -0.98 7.54
C LEU A 96 -4.89 0.32 6.87
N ARG A 97 -5.55 1.21 7.63
CA ARG A 97 -6.00 2.52 7.11
C ARG A 97 -4.84 3.36 6.60
N LYS A 98 -3.69 3.36 7.29
CA LYS A 98 -2.48 4.08 6.85
C LYS A 98 -1.94 3.50 5.55
N VAL A 99 -1.81 2.17 5.45
CA VAL A 99 -1.33 1.48 4.24
C VAL A 99 -2.24 1.75 3.03
N LEU A 100 -3.55 1.81 3.24
CA LEU A 100 -4.50 2.19 2.18
C LEU A 100 -4.27 3.63 1.69
N ALA A 101 -3.99 4.55 2.61
CA ALA A 101 -3.75 5.96 2.30
C ALA A 101 -2.37 6.26 1.67
N GLU A 102 -1.37 5.39 1.86
CA GLU A 102 0.01 5.62 1.41
C GLU A 102 0.17 5.74 -0.11
N ARG A 103 -0.66 5.03 -0.89
CA ARG A 103 -0.56 5.00 -2.36
C ARG A 103 -1.91 4.79 -3.05
N GLN A 104 -1.90 4.88 -4.38
CA GLN A 104 -3.05 4.44 -5.17
C GLN A 104 -2.96 2.93 -5.38
N TRP A 105 -4.06 2.23 -5.13
CA TRP A 105 -4.18 0.80 -5.36
C TRP A 105 -5.05 0.55 -6.59
N SER A 106 -4.65 -0.39 -7.46
CA SER A 106 -5.49 -0.86 -8.55
C SER A 106 -6.42 -1.97 -8.08
N GLY A 107 -5.96 -2.79 -7.13
CA GLY A 107 -6.73 -3.85 -6.52
C GLY A 107 -6.42 -4.04 -5.04
N ILE A 108 -7.44 -4.39 -4.29
CA ILE A 108 -7.34 -4.81 -2.89
C ILE A 108 -7.91 -6.22 -2.82
N ILE A 109 -7.03 -7.20 -2.62
CA ILE A 109 -7.39 -8.58 -2.38
C ILE A 109 -7.61 -8.75 -0.88
N VAL A 110 -8.85 -9.04 -0.52
CA VAL A 110 -9.20 -9.54 0.81
C VAL A 110 -9.34 -11.05 0.66
N GLY A 111 -8.32 -11.78 1.12
CA GLY A 111 -8.02 -13.07 0.49
C GLY A 111 -7.46 -14.18 1.34
N TRP A 112 -7.44 -14.02 2.66
CA TRP A 112 -7.23 -15.12 3.59
C TRP A 112 -7.88 -14.80 4.94
N CYS A 113 -9.20 -14.70 4.94
CA CYS A 113 -9.96 -14.56 6.17
C CYS A 113 -11.30 -15.29 5.96
N THR A 114 -11.75 -16.06 6.95
CA THR A 114 -13.18 -16.34 7.27
C THR A 114 -14.09 -17.18 6.39
N ARG A 115 -13.81 -17.48 5.12
CA ARG A 115 -14.74 -18.34 4.36
C ARG A 115 -14.56 -19.81 4.78
N GLY A 116 -15.10 -20.15 5.95
CA GLY A 116 -14.92 -21.41 6.66
C GLY A 116 -14.63 -21.27 8.16
N HIS A 117 -14.29 -20.06 8.63
CA HIS A 117 -13.94 -19.75 10.03
C HIS A 117 -14.89 -18.67 10.56
N VAL A 118 -16.01 -19.11 11.12
CA VAL A 118 -17.08 -18.23 11.66
C VAL A 118 -16.56 -17.29 12.75
N GLU A 119 -15.51 -17.70 13.45
CA GLU A 119 -14.90 -16.97 14.55
C GLU A 119 -14.26 -15.63 14.14
N PHE A 120 -13.93 -15.42 12.85
CA PHE A 120 -13.36 -14.15 12.39
C PHE A 120 -14.33 -13.30 11.55
N THR A 121 -15.62 -13.67 11.47
CA THR A 121 -16.60 -12.97 10.62
C THR A 121 -16.67 -11.47 10.93
N GLU A 122 -16.73 -11.08 12.20
CA GLU A 122 -16.77 -9.65 12.60
C GLU A 122 -15.51 -8.89 12.17
N LEU A 123 -14.34 -9.54 12.28
CA LEU A 123 -13.07 -8.97 11.83
C LEU A 123 -13.05 -8.80 10.31
N PHE A 124 -13.56 -9.79 9.57
CA PHE A 124 -13.69 -9.69 8.12
C PHE A 124 -14.62 -8.54 7.70
N GLU A 125 -15.78 -8.42 8.33
CA GLU A 125 -16.72 -7.33 8.08
C GLU A 125 -16.07 -5.97 8.34
N SER A 126 -15.31 -5.86 9.44
CA SER A 126 -14.57 -4.65 9.79
C SER A 126 -13.50 -4.28 8.74
N VAL A 127 -12.73 -5.27 8.26
CA VAL A 127 -11.72 -5.06 7.19
C VAL A 127 -12.38 -4.67 5.87
N VAL A 128 -13.47 -5.32 5.50
CA VAL A 128 -14.21 -4.99 4.28
C VAL A 128 -14.78 -3.58 4.37
N ALA A 129 -15.35 -3.19 5.51
CA ALA A 129 -15.84 -1.83 5.74
C ALA A 129 -14.73 -0.80 5.53
N ILE A 130 -13.54 -1.01 6.12
CA ILE A 130 -12.36 -0.14 5.91
C ILE A 130 -11.99 -0.02 4.44
N CYS A 131 -11.96 -1.15 3.71
CA CYS A 131 -11.61 -1.15 2.30
C CYS A 131 -12.66 -0.43 1.44
N VAL A 132 -13.95 -0.61 1.75
CA VAL A 132 -15.06 0.05 1.06
C VAL A 132 -15.05 1.55 1.33
N ASP A 133 -14.83 1.98 2.58
CA ASP A 133 -14.70 3.40 2.93
C ASP A 133 -13.59 4.05 2.10
N TYR A 134 -12.41 3.43 2.06
CA TYR A 134 -11.29 3.89 1.22
C TYR A 134 -11.67 4.03 -0.25
N ILE A 135 -12.33 3.01 -0.81
CA ILE A 135 -12.77 3.00 -2.21
C ILE A 135 -13.77 4.15 -2.49
N VAL A 136 -14.74 4.35 -1.60
CA VAL A 136 -15.77 5.39 -1.72
C VAL A 136 -15.16 6.79 -1.61
N GLU A 137 -14.27 7.02 -0.64
CA GLU A 137 -13.56 8.29 -0.47
C GLU A 137 -12.76 8.66 -1.72
N ARG A 138 -12.09 7.68 -2.33
CA ARG A 138 -11.33 7.88 -3.57
C ARG A 138 -12.20 8.26 -4.76
N ARG A 139 -13.41 7.71 -4.83
CA ARG A 139 -14.41 8.04 -5.87
C ARG A 139 -14.90 9.49 -5.72
N GLN A 140 -15.15 9.95 -4.50
CA GLN A 140 -15.69 11.29 -4.25
C GLN A 140 -14.69 12.41 -4.60
N GLY A 141 -13.38 12.11 -4.54
CA GLY A 141 -12.33 13.10 -4.82
C GLY A 141 -11.97 13.29 -6.30
N ASN A 142 -12.32 12.37 -7.20
CA ASN A 142 -11.94 12.45 -8.62
C ASN A 142 -12.76 11.48 -9.50
N ALA A 143 -13.75 11.99 -10.24
CA ALA A 143 -14.58 11.19 -11.15
C ALA A 143 -13.81 10.48 -12.29
N SER A 144 -12.58 10.91 -12.58
CA SER A 144 -11.71 10.29 -13.58
C SER A 144 -10.72 9.27 -12.99
N ALA A 145 -10.62 9.15 -11.66
CA ALA A 145 -9.73 8.17 -11.04
C ALA A 145 -10.34 6.78 -11.14
N LYS A 146 -9.55 5.81 -11.62
CA LYS A 146 -9.97 4.41 -11.68
C LYS A 146 -10.09 3.87 -10.25
N GLU A 147 -11.28 3.39 -9.91
CA GLU A 147 -11.59 2.83 -8.59
C GLU A 147 -10.77 1.55 -8.35
N PRO A 148 -10.16 1.37 -7.15
CA PRO A 148 -9.55 0.10 -6.78
C PRO A 148 -10.59 -1.01 -6.80
N LYS A 149 -10.26 -2.16 -7.41
CA LYS A 149 -11.13 -3.34 -7.36
C LYS A 149 -11.01 -4.02 -6.00
N LEU A 150 -12.13 -4.21 -5.29
CA LEU A 150 -12.19 -5.12 -4.14
C LEU A 150 -12.34 -6.56 -4.66
N ILE A 151 -11.37 -7.41 -4.33
CA ILE A 151 -11.24 -8.77 -4.87
C ILE A 151 -11.27 -9.76 -3.71
N PHE A 152 -12.08 -10.80 -3.85
CA PHE A 152 -12.14 -11.89 -2.87
C PHE A 152 -11.39 -13.11 -3.40
N CYS A 153 -10.42 -13.59 -2.62
CA CYS A 153 -9.67 -14.81 -2.93
C CYS A 153 -10.21 -15.98 -2.08
N ARG A 154 -10.22 -17.19 -2.65
CA ARG A 154 -10.71 -18.39 -1.94
C ARG A 154 -9.68 -18.95 -0.95
N CYS A 155 -8.41 -18.92 -1.32
CA CYS A 155 -7.29 -19.40 -0.51
C CYS A 155 -5.97 -18.75 -0.99
N ALA A 156 -4.89 -18.98 -0.24
CA ALA A 156 -3.56 -18.51 -0.59
C ALA A 156 -3.10 -18.91 -1.99
N ASP A 157 -3.45 -20.12 -2.43
CA ASP A 157 -3.04 -20.65 -3.74
C ASP A 157 -3.82 -20.06 -4.93
N ASP A 158 -4.93 -19.34 -4.67
CA ASP A 158 -5.73 -18.71 -5.72
C ASP A 158 -5.33 -17.24 -5.94
N VAL A 159 -4.33 -16.70 -5.22
CA VAL A 159 -4.00 -15.26 -5.29
C VAL A 159 -3.59 -14.83 -6.70
N VAL A 160 -2.72 -15.57 -7.37
CA VAL A 160 -2.30 -15.25 -8.76
C VAL A 160 -3.50 -15.27 -9.70
N ASN A 161 -4.29 -16.34 -9.66
CA ASN A 161 -5.47 -16.49 -10.51
C ASN A 161 -6.51 -15.39 -10.22
N ALA A 162 -6.73 -15.04 -8.95
CA ALA A 162 -7.62 -13.96 -8.56
C ALA A 162 -7.16 -12.61 -9.09
N THR A 163 -5.84 -12.34 -9.06
CA THR A 163 -5.26 -11.14 -9.66
C THR A 163 -5.47 -11.12 -11.18
N LEU A 164 -5.06 -12.17 -11.89
CA LEU A 164 -5.09 -12.20 -13.36
C LEU A 164 -6.52 -12.17 -13.94
N ARG A 165 -7.50 -12.78 -13.26
CA ARG A 165 -8.92 -12.66 -13.67
C ARG A 165 -9.46 -11.23 -13.56
N ASN A 166 -8.92 -10.43 -12.65
CA ASN A 166 -9.36 -9.05 -12.43
C ASN A 166 -8.54 -8.03 -13.21
N PHE A 167 -7.30 -8.38 -13.56
CA PHE A 167 -6.39 -7.56 -14.34
C PHE A 167 -5.83 -8.41 -15.47
N PRO A 168 -6.66 -8.73 -16.49
CA PRO A 168 -6.15 -9.42 -17.65
C PRO A 168 -5.07 -8.56 -18.31
N LEU A 169 -3.97 -9.20 -18.67
CA LEU A 169 -2.96 -8.60 -19.52
C LEU A 169 -3.41 -8.84 -20.96
N ASP A 170 -3.34 -7.80 -21.80
CA ASP A 170 -3.58 -7.96 -23.23
C ASP A 170 -2.41 -8.77 -23.81
N ASP A 171 -2.72 -9.86 -24.52
CA ASP A 171 -1.74 -10.74 -25.20
C ASP A 171 -1.06 -10.05 -26.39
#